data_AF-A0A931CL47-F1
#
_entry.id   AF-A0A931CL47-F1
#
_cell.length_a   1.000
_cell.length_b   1.000
_cell.length_c   1.000
_cell.angle_alpha   90.00
_cell.angle_beta   90.00
_cell.angle_gamma   90.00
#
_symmetry.space_group_name_H-M   'P 1'
#
loop_
_entity.id
_entity.type
_entity.pdbx_description
1 polymer ?
#
loop_
_entity_poly.entity_id
_entity_poly.type
_entity_poly.pdbx_seq_one_letter_code
_entity_poly.pdbx_strand_id
1 'polypeptide(L)'
;MNTQEKPNNGVAPVPVPPSGSQFEIRAGEQLVVLTEVGGALRSYTAGQRHVLDGYEVDEQCTGARGQSLIPWPNRISNGHYGWRGSSRQLDLTEPEKHGAIHGLTRWANWTQVEHHPDSASFRYVLHACPGWPFVLDCRLDYSLGEHGLTVRTSATNVGTEPCPYGTGAHPYLSVGTPDIDSAFVQAPGSIYLPVDELGIPTGSKPVDGTHYDLRSEQVVGERQIDVAYTDLHRGEDGRARVRMLAPDRAAGVELWVDEAYSYLEIFTGDTLPQPARRRTGLGVEPMTCAPNAFNSGHGLITLEPGESHTATWGINPYPDLQ
;
A
#
# COMPACT_ATOMS: atom_id res chain seq x y z
N MET A 1 -55.20 34.90 13.93
CA MET A 1 -54.28 34.05 14.73
C MET A 1 -53.00 33.94 13.94
N ASN A 2 -51.91 34.52 14.45
CA ASN A 2 -50.57 34.45 13.86
C ASN A 2 -50.07 32.99 13.90
N THR A 3 -49.76 32.43 12.74
CA THR A 3 -48.95 31.22 12.63
C THR A 3 -47.49 31.60 12.88
N GLN A 4 -47.01 31.36 14.10
CA GLN A 4 -45.57 31.36 14.37
C GLN A 4 -44.94 30.17 13.65
N GLU A 5 -44.22 30.44 12.57
CA GLU A 5 -43.24 29.50 12.03
C GLU A 5 -42.14 29.30 13.09
N LYS A 6 -41.96 28.05 13.52
CA LYS A 6 -40.81 27.66 14.33
C LYS A 6 -39.56 27.81 13.46
N PRO A 7 -38.47 28.42 13.95
CA PRO A 7 -37.21 28.43 13.23
C PRO A 7 -36.72 26.98 13.10
N ASN A 8 -36.62 26.51 11.86
CA ASN A 8 -35.96 25.26 11.52
C ASN A 8 -34.46 25.47 11.77
N ASN A 9 -33.98 25.08 12.95
CA ASN A 9 -32.55 25.00 13.27
C ASN A 9 -31.93 23.82 12.50
N GLY A 10 -32.04 23.84 11.17
CA GLY A 10 -31.39 22.89 10.29
C GLY A 10 -29.89 23.08 10.40
N VAL A 11 -29.22 22.25 11.19
CA VAL A 11 -27.78 22.08 11.12
C VAL A 11 -27.48 21.68 9.67
N ALA A 12 -26.69 22.48 8.97
CA ALA A 12 -26.27 22.15 7.62
C ALA A 12 -25.61 20.75 7.66
N PRO A 13 -25.92 19.83 6.73
CA PRO A 13 -25.32 18.52 6.73
C PRO A 13 -23.80 18.67 6.63
N VAL A 14 -23.08 18.09 7.58
CA VAL A 14 -21.62 18.03 7.52
C VAL A 14 -21.27 17.13 6.32
N PRO A 15 -20.48 17.62 5.34
CA PRO A 15 -20.07 16.81 4.20
C PRO A 15 -19.32 15.56 4.67
N VAL A 16 -19.66 14.41 4.08
CA VAL A 16 -18.96 13.15 4.35
C VAL A 16 -17.67 13.11 3.52
N PRO A 17 -16.50 12.85 4.13
CA PRO A 17 -15.24 12.69 3.39
C PRO A 17 -15.33 11.60 2.31
N PRO A 18 -14.69 11.75 1.13
CA PRO A 18 -14.68 10.71 0.09
C PRO A 18 -14.08 9.37 0.55
N SER A 19 -13.20 9.40 1.57
CA SER A 19 -12.58 8.22 2.18
C SER A 19 -13.35 7.69 3.41
N GLY A 20 -14.55 8.21 3.67
CA GLY A 20 -15.39 7.82 4.79
C GLY A 20 -14.89 8.34 6.13
N SER A 21 -15.22 7.62 7.21
CA SER A 21 -14.82 8.00 8.57
C SER A 21 -13.29 8.04 8.74
N GLN A 22 -12.80 8.95 9.57
CA GLN A 22 -11.37 9.19 9.80
C GLN A 22 -11.00 8.76 11.23
N PHE A 23 -9.91 8.01 11.37
CA PHE A 23 -9.47 7.46 12.66
C PHE A 23 -8.03 7.90 12.93
N GLU A 24 -7.83 8.72 13.95
CA GLU A 24 -6.50 9.19 14.34
C GLU A 24 -5.88 8.26 15.38
N ILE A 25 -4.60 7.95 15.21
CA ILE A 25 -3.76 7.32 16.24
C ILE A 25 -2.46 8.14 16.42
N ARG A 26 -1.95 8.20 17.65
CA ARG A 26 -0.89 9.11 18.09
C ARG A 26 0.11 8.42 19.01
N ALA A 27 1.39 8.77 18.85
CA ALA A 27 2.46 8.41 19.78
C ALA A 27 3.51 9.53 19.82
N GLY A 28 3.68 10.21 20.95
CA GLY A 28 4.53 11.40 21.02
C GLY A 28 4.08 12.48 20.02
N GLU A 29 5.00 12.94 19.16
CA GLU A 29 4.70 13.90 18.08
C GLU A 29 4.18 13.26 16.79
N GLN A 30 4.04 11.93 16.76
CA GLN A 30 3.57 11.19 15.60
C GLN A 30 2.04 11.20 15.53
N LEU A 31 1.52 11.42 14.33
CA LEU A 31 0.09 11.34 14.01
C LEU A 31 -0.12 10.54 12.74
N VAL A 32 -0.91 9.48 12.84
CA VAL A 32 -1.39 8.69 11.72
C VAL A 32 -2.90 8.87 11.60
N VAL A 33 -3.39 9.05 10.37
CA VAL A 33 -4.83 9.09 10.08
C VAL A 33 -5.17 7.94 9.14
N LEU A 34 -6.14 7.14 9.57
CA LEU A 34 -6.65 5.96 8.89
C LEU A 34 -8.08 6.22 8.41
N THR A 35 -8.53 5.50 7.39
CA THR A 35 -9.84 5.75 6.76
C THR A 35 -10.72 4.51 6.73
N GLU A 36 -12.04 4.70 6.85
CA GLU A 36 -13.04 3.64 6.69
C GLU A 36 -12.96 2.99 5.30
N VAL A 37 -12.90 3.81 4.25
CA VAL A 37 -12.75 3.30 2.89
C VAL A 37 -11.34 2.75 2.71
N GLY A 38 -11.27 1.49 2.31
CA GLY A 38 -10.03 0.73 2.10
C GLY A 38 -9.28 0.35 3.37
N GLY A 39 -9.76 0.76 4.56
CA GLY A 39 -8.97 0.65 5.79
C GLY A 39 -7.63 1.39 5.67
N ALA A 40 -7.56 2.43 4.85
CA ALA A 40 -6.31 2.93 4.29
C ALA A 40 -5.54 3.85 5.23
N LEU A 41 -4.22 3.93 5.02
CA LEU A 41 -3.30 4.86 5.68
C LEU A 41 -3.26 6.19 4.93
N ARG A 42 -4.18 7.12 5.23
CA ARG A 42 -4.30 8.39 4.49
C ARG A 42 -3.12 9.32 4.70
N SER A 43 -2.65 9.47 5.93
CA SER A 43 -1.56 10.40 6.24
C SER A 43 -0.75 9.94 7.45
N TYR A 44 0.52 10.29 7.46
CA TYR A 44 1.42 10.10 8.59
C TYR A 44 2.37 11.29 8.70
N THR A 45 2.37 11.96 9.85
CA THR A 45 3.33 13.02 10.20
C THR A 45 4.12 12.67 11.46
N ALA A 46 5.33 13.23 11.56
CA ALA A 46 6.15 13.27 12.77
C ALA A 46 6.47 14.75 13.06
N GLY A 47 5.88 15.31 14.11
CA GLY A 47 5.87 16.76 14.32
C GLY A 47 5.17 17.47 13.16
N GLN A 48 5.85 18.45 12.54
CA GLN A 48 5.36 19.18 11.37
C GLN A 48 5.74 18.53 10.03
N ARG A 49 6.50 17.43 10.04
CA ARG A 49 7.01 16.79 8.83
C ARG A 49 6.08 15.70 8.34
N HIS A 50 5.81 15.69 7.04
CA HIS A 50 5.17 14.56 6.36
C HIS A 50 6.13 13.38 6.26
N VAL A 51 5.71 12.24 6.79
CA VAL A 51 6.38 10.94 6.61
C VAL A 51 5.82 10.22 5.37
N LEU A 52 4.55 10.49 5.07
CA LEU A 52 3.88 10.03 3.86
C LEU A 52 3.38 11.21 3.02
N ASP A 53 3.51 11.04 1.72
CA ASP A 53 2.84 11.84 0.71
C ASP A 53 1.37 11.38 0.57
N GLY A 54 0.56 11.79 1.54
CA GLY A 54 -0.85 11.43 1.70
C GLY A 54 -1.82 12.23 0.84
N TYR A 55 -3.01 12.50 1.41
CA TYR A 55 -4.05 13.32 0.78
C TYR A 55 -4.97 14.01 1.77
N GLU A 56 -5.60 15.10 1.31
CA GLU A 56 -6.51 15.90 2.12
C GLU A 56 -7.82 15.16 2.42
N VAL A 57 -8.51 15.59 3.48
CA VAL A 57 -9.70 14.88 3.98
C VAL A 57 -10.85 14.88 2.98
N ASP A 58 -10.96 15.93 2.18
CA ASP A 58 -11.97 16.12 1.13
C ASP A 58 -11.49 15.67 -0.26
N GLU A 59 -10.28 15.14 -0.37
CA GLU A 59 -9.72 14.63 -1.63
C GLU A 59 -10.08 13.16 -1.85
N GLN A 60 -10.40 12.80 -3.09
CA GLN A 60 -10.42 11.39 -3.50
C GLN A 60 -8.99 10.85 -3.58
N CYS A 61 -8.76 9.64 -3.07
CA CYS A 61 -7.47 8.98 -3.21
C CYS A 61 -7.10 8.78 -4.70
N THR A 62 -5.94 9.29 -5.10
CA THR A 62 -5.29 8.99 -6.39
C THR A 62 -4.04 8.14 -6.14
N GLY A 63 -3.57 7.43 -7.17
CA GLY A 63 -2.31 6.65 -7.10
C GLY A 63 -2.27 5.55 -6.03
N ALA A 64 -3.41 5.13 -5.49
CA ALA A 64 -3.52 4.14 -4.41
C ALA A 64 -2.81 4.49 -3.08
N ARG A 65 -2.52 5.78 -2.83
CA ARG A 65 -1.80 6.28 -1.64
C ARG A 65 -2.33 5.67 -0.33
N GLY A 66 -1.48 4.86 0.29
CA GLY A 66 -1.75 4.22 1.58
C GLY A 66 -2.82 3.13 1.58
N GLN A 67 -3.28 2.69 0.41
CA GLN A 67 -4.26 1.62 0.30
C GLN A 67 -3.64 0.25 0.57
N SER A 68 -4.40 -0.64 1.20
CA SER A 68 -4.11 -2.07 1.30
C SER A 68 -4.58 -2.80 0.04
N LEU A 69 -3.75 -3.70 -0.46
CA LEU A 69 -3.94 -4.39 -1.74
C LEU A 69 -4.27 -5.87 -1.44
N ILE A 70 -5.56 -6.21 -1.47
CA ILE A 70 -6.07 -7.55 -1.14
C ILE A 70 -7.16 -7.89 -2.14
N PRO A 71 -7.19 -9.09 -2.76
CA PRO A 71 -6.36 -10.27 -2.50
C PRO A 71 -5.20 -10.46 -3.49
N TRP A 72 -4.75 -9.39 -4.15
CA TRP A 72 -3.48 -9.35 -4.86
C TRP A 72 -2.93 -7.91 -4.91
N PRO A 73 -1.61 -7.73 -4.84
CA PRO A 73 -0.97 -6.48 -5.20
C PRO A 73 -0.73 -6.39 -6.71
N ASN A 74 -0.48 -5.17 -7.20
CA ASN A 74 -0.17 -4.86 -8.59
C ASN A 74 -1.19 -5.51 -9.58
N ARG A 75 -0.77 -5.79 -10.82
CA ARG A 75 -1.66 -6.14 -11.93
C ARG A 75 -1.95 -7.63 -12.04
N ILE A 76 -3.14 -7.97 -12.50
CA ILE A 76 -3.47 -9.21 -13.20
C ILE A 76 -3.73 -8.85 -14.66
N SER A 77 -2.92 -9.41 -15.56
CA SER A 77 -2.99 -9.12 -17.00
C SER A 77 -4.35 -9.49 -17.59
N ASN A 78 -4.94 -8.61 -18.39
CA ASN A 78 -6.27 -8.79 -18.99
C ASN A 78 -7.42 -8.98 -17.98
N GLY A 79 -7.17 -8.74 -16.67
CA GLY A 79 -8.07 -9.15 -15.59
C GLY A 79 -8.37 -10.65 -15.59
N HIS A 80 -7.57 -11.46 -16.28
CA HIS A 80 -7.84 -12.86 -16.55
C HIS A 80 -6.86 -13.75 -15.79
N TYR A 81 -7.37 -14.81 -15.16
CA TYR A 81 -6.52 -15.81 -14.53
C TYR A 81 -7.12 -17.21 -14.56
N GLY A 82 -6.26 -18.21 -14.55
CA GLY A 82 -6.62 -19.61 -14.38
C GLY A 82 -6.43 -20.07 -12.94
N TRP A 83 -7.42 -20.74 -12.37
CA TRP A 83 -7.29 -21.33 -11.03
C TRP A 83 -7.95 -22.71 -10.96
N ARG A 84 -7.16 -23.73 -10.60
CA ARG A 84 -7.61 -25.12 -10.42
C ARG A 84 -8.55 -25.62 -11.54
N GLY A 85 -8.16 -25.36 -12.79
CA GLY A 85 -8.89 -25.77 -13.99
C GLY A 85 -10.05 -24.85 -14.40
N SER A 86 -10.33 -23.79 -13.64
CA SER A 86 -11.34 -22.79 -13.98
C SER A 86 -10.69 -21.51 -14.52
N SER A 87 -11.22 -20.98 -15.61
CA SER A 87 -10.89 -19.65 -16.13
C SER A 87 -11.76 -18.59 -15.44
N ARG A 88 -11.16 -17.48 -15.03
CA ARG A 88 -11.83 -16.39 -14.29
C ARG A 88 -11.54 -15.03 -14.96
N GLN A 89 -12.52 -14.13 -14.94
CA GLN A 89 -12.43 -12.76 -15.47
C GLN A 89 -12.85 -11.77 -14.39
N LEU A 90 -11.91 -10.93 -13.97
CA LEU A 90 -12.10 -9.81 -13.05
C LEU A 90 -12.55 -8.56 -13.82
N ASP A 91 -13.16 -7.62 -13.11
CA ASP A 91 -13.39 -6.28 -13.62
C ASP A 91 -12.07 -5.57 -13.91
N LEU A 92 -12.01 -4.83 -15.01
CA LEU A 92 -10.85 -4.04 -15.39
C LEU A 92 -10.85 -2.73 -14.62
N THR A 93 -10.08 -2.66 -13.55
CA THR A 93 -9.90 -1.44 -12.74
C THR A 93 -8.84 -0.50 -13.30
N GLU A 94 -8.08 -0.94 -14.31
CA GLU A 94 -7.15 -0.13 -15.10
C GLU A 94 -7.42 -0.39 -16.61
N PRO A 95 -8.53 0.12 -17.16
CA PRO A 95 -8.97 -0.20 -18.52
C PRO A 95 -7.93 0.12 -19.60
N GLU A 96 -7.17 1.20 -19.44
CA GLU A 96 -6.16 1.66 -20.42
C GLU A 96 -4.99 0.68 -20.57
N LYS A 97 -4.70 -0.11 -19.52
CA LYS A 97 -3.70 -1.19 -19.55
C LYS A 97 -4.32 -2.57 -19.62
N HIS A 98 -5.65 -2.64 -19.82
CA HIS A 98 -6.43 -3.87 -19.80
C HIS A 98 -6.20 -4.69 -18.52
N GLY A 99 -5.95 -4.06 -17.37
CA GLY A 99 -5.56 -4.75 -16.14
C GLY A 99 -6.63 -4.73 -15.05
N ALA A 100 -6.60 -5.74 -14.17
CA ALA A 100 -7.18 -5.64 -12.84
C ALA A 100 -6.05 -5.37 -11.84
N ILE A 101 -6.10 -4.27 -11.08
CA ILE A 101 -4.96 -3.78 -10.30
C ILE A 101 -5.34 -3.55 -8.84
N HIS A 102 -4.46 -4.03 -7.94
CA HIS A 102 -4.51 -3.80 -6.49
C HIS A 102 -5.71 -4.39 -5.75
N GLY A 103 -6.23 -5.53 -6.22
CA GLY A 103 -7.24 -6.28 -5.49
C GLY A 103 -8.65 -5.66 -5.51
N LEU A 104 -9.46 -6.07 -4.53
CA LEU A 104 -10.90 -5.81 -4.45
C LEU A 104 -11.31 -5.02 -3.21
N THR A 105 -10.40 -4.82 -2.24
CA THR A 105 -10.77 -4.24 -0.94
C THR A 105 -10.48 -2.75 -0.79
N ARG A 106 -9.68 -2.15 -1.69
CA ARG A 106 -9.14 -0.79 -1.54
C ARG A 106 -10.17 0.34 -1.60
N TRP A 107 -11.37 0.04 -2.11
CA TRP A 107 -12.52 0.95 -2.17
C TRP A 107 -13.70 0.49 -1.31
N ALA A 108 -13.56 -0.61 -0.57
CA ALA A 108 -14.62 -1.14 0.26
C ALA A 108 -14.70 -0.39 1.60
N ASN A 109 -15.88 -0.34 2.23
CA ASN A 109 -16.03 0.23 3.56
C ASN A 109 -15.64 -0.84 4.60
N TRP A 110 -14.52 -0.63 5.27
CA TRP A 110 -14.06 -1.52 6.33
C TRP A 110 -14.74 -1.18 7.65
N THR A 111 -15.05 -2.20 8.44
CA THR A 111 -15.60 -2.00 9.78
C THR A 111 -14.45 -1.81 10.77
N GLN A 112 -14.40 -0.66 11.43
CA GLN A 112 -13.51 -0.45 12.57
C GLN A 112 -14.00 -1.32 13.74
N VAL A 113 -13.12 -2.22 14.22
CA VAL A 113 -13.45 -3.16 15.30
C VAL A 113 -12.81 -2.78 16.63
N GLU A 114 -11.65 -2.11 16.59
CA GLU A 114 -10.92 -1.61 17.76
C GLU A 114 -10.32 -0.24 17.42
N HIS A 115 -10.33 0.70 18.37
CA HIS A 115 -9.66 2.00 18.24
C HIS A 115 -9.24 2.48 19.63
N HIS A 116 -7.94 2.68 19.77
CA HIS A 116 -7.25 3.17 20.94
C HIS A 116 -6.41 4.41 20.55
N PRO A 117 -5.86 5.15 21.52
CA PRO A 117 -5.06 6.33 21.20
C PRO A 117 -3.88 6.07 20.26
N ASP A 118 -3.29 4.88 20.30
CA ASP A 118 -2.07 4.49 19.57
C ASP A 118 -2.29 3.35 18.57
N SER A 119 -3.52 2.84 18.42
CA SER A 119 -3.79 1.68 17.57
C SER A 119 -5.23 1.64 17.07
N ALA A 120 -5.44 1.01 15.91
CA ALA A 120 -6.77 0.78 15.34
C ALA A 120 -6.78 -0.49 14.51
N SER A 121 -7.89 -1.21 14.54
CA SER A 121 -8.09 -2.44 13.76
C SER A 121 -9.34 -2.38 12.93
N PHE A 122 -9.25 -2.91 11.72
CA PHE A 122 -10.31 -2.93 10.72
C PHE A 122 -10.56 -4.35 10.25
N ARG A 123 -11.82 -4.69 10.01
CA ARG A 123 -12.24 -5.98 9.46
C ARG A 123 -13.10 -5.78 8.22
N TYR A 124 -12.90 -6.64 7.22
CA TYR A 124 -13.74 -6.70 6.03
C TYR A 124 -13.84 -8.14 5.55
N VAL A 125 -15.07 -8.61 5.34
CA VAL A 125 -15.32 -9.90 4.70
C VAL A 125 -15.46 -9.67 3.20
N LEU A 126 -14.43 -10.06 2.44
CA LEU A 126 -14.48 -10.05 0.99
C LEU A 126 -15.35 -11.24 0.53
N HIS A 127 -16.58 -10.95 0.14
CA HIS A 127 -17.49 -11.93 -0.43
C HIS A 127 -17.20 -12.22 -1.90
N ALA A 128 -17.73 -13.33 -2.38
CA ALA A 128 -17.66 -13.70 -3.79
C ALA A 128 -18.35 -12.64 -4.67
N CYS A 129 -17.73 -12.34 -5.81
CA CYS A 129 -18.23 -11.42 -6.84
C CYS A 129 -17.83 -11.94 -8.23
N PRO A 130 -18.28 -11.31 -9.34
CA PRO A 130 -17.82 -11.67 -10.68
C PRO A 130 -16.29 -11.76 -10.74
N GLY A 131 -15.77 -12.85 -11.30
CA GLY A 131 -14.32 -13.10 -11.37
C GLY A 131 -13.65 -13.58 -10.10
N TRP A 132 -14.29 -13.51 -8.94
CA TRP A 132 -13.74 -13.89 -7.64
C TRP A 132 -14.76 -14.73 -6.84
N PRO A 133 -14.68 -16.07 -6.88
CA PRO A 133 -15.65 -16.94 -6.22
C PRO A 133 -15.34 -17.23 -4.74
N PHE A 134 -14.27 -16.67 -4.18
CA PHE A 134 -13.78 -17.01 -2.84
C PHE A 134 -14.32 -16.05 -1.78
N VAL A 135 -14.25 -16.48 -0.51
CA VAL A 135 -14.60 -15.63 0.63
C VAL A 135 -13.41 -15.53 1.58
N LEU A 136 -12.94 -14.32 1.81
CA LEU A 136 -11.85 -14.03 2.75
C LEU A 136 -12.36 -13.18 3.90
N ASP A 137 -12.01 -13.56 5.12
CA ASP A 137 -12.10 -12.68 6.29
C ASP A 137 -10.78 -11.94 6.46
N CYS A 138 -10.77 -10.65 6.15
CA CYS A 138 -9.59 -9.82 6.15
C CYS A 138 -9.55 -8.93 7.38
N ARG A 139 -8.36 -8.76 7.96
CA ARG A 139 -8.11 -7.83 9.07
C ARG A 139 -6.83 -7.02 8.85
N LEU A 140 -6.92 -5.73 9.13
CA LEU A 140 -5.80 -4.78 9.16
C LEU A 140 -5.64 -4.28 10.59
N ASP A 141 -4.45 -4.42 11.16
CA ASP A 141 -4.10 -3.88 12.47
C ASP A 141 -3.02 -2.81 12.31
N TYR A 142 -3.30 -1.60 12.79
CA TYR A 142 -2.39 -0.48 12.83
C TYR A 142 -1.98 -0.21 14.27
N SER A 143 -0.68 -0.14 14.54
CA SER A 143 -0.10 0.18 15.85
C SER A 143 1.00 1.22 15.68
N LEU A 144 0.88 2.34 16.38
CA LEU A 144 1.85 3.43 16.37
C LEU A 144 2.58 3.44 17.72
N GLY A 145 3.90 3.30 17.69
CA GLY A 145 4.74 3.35 18.87
C GLY A 145 5.82 4.41 18.76
N GLU A 146 6.72 4.45 19.75
CA GLU A 146 7.87 5.36 19.76
C GLU A 146 8.71 5.26 18.47
N HIS A 147 8.91 4.05 17.96
CA HIS A 147 9.74 3.81 16.78
C HIS A 147 9.01 3.95 15.44
N GLY A 148 7.70 4.22 15.43
CA GLY A 148 6.92 4.37 14.21
C GLY A 148 5.69 3.48 14.11
N LEU A 149 5.16 3.40 12.90
CA LEU A 149 3.95 2.67 12.56
C LEU A 149 4.29 1.21 12.24
N THR A 150 3.54 0.27 12.79
CA THR A 150 3.49 -1.14 12.39
C THR A 150 2.10 -1.44 11.83
N VAL A 151 2.06 -2.12 10.68
CA VAL A 151 0.84 -2.54 10.01
C VAL A 151 0.89 -4.05 9.81
N ARG A 152 -0.11 -4.75 10.31
CA ARG A 152 -0.27 -6.19 10.13
C ARG A 152 -1.53 -6.47 9.31
N THR A 153 -1.35 -7.16 8.19
CA THR A 153 -2.43 -7.62 7.33
C THR A 153 -2.62 -9.11 7.53
N SER A 154 -3.85 -9.54 7.78
CA SER A 154 -4.21 -10.95 7.83
C SER A 154 -5.44 -11.24 6.97
N ALA A 155 -5.45 -12.42 6.36
CA ALA A 155 -6.59 -12.92 5.62
C ALA A 155 -6.78 -14.40 5.93
N THR A 156 -8.02 -14.78 6.21
CA THR A 156 -8.42 -16.18 6.44
C THR A 156 -9.38 -16.60 5.35
N ASN A 157 -9.12 -17.74 4.72
CA ASN A 157 -10.08 -18.32 3.80
C ASN A 157 -11.25 -18.93 4.60
N VAL A 158 -12.38 -18.25 4.59
CA VAL A 158 -13.62 -18.71 5.26
C VAL A 158 -14.60 -19.36 4.27
N GLY A 159 -14.15 -19.56 3.03
CA GLY A 159 -14.86 -20.34 2.02
C GLY A 159 -14.62 -21.85 2.16
N THR A 160 -15.08 -22.60 1.15
CA THR A 160 -15.02 -24.07 1.12
C THR A 160 -14.02 -24.63 0.12
N GLU A 161 -13.36 -23.77 -0.66
CA GLU A 161 -12.40 -24.16 -1.70
C GLU A 161 -11.08 -23.43 -1.50
N PRO A 162 -9.94 -24.00 -1.96
CA PRO A 162 -8.64 -23.33 -1.87
C PRO A 162 -8.61 -22.03 -2.67
N CYS A 163 -8.12 -20.95 -2.06
CA CYS A 163 -8.15 -19.59 -2.57
C CYS A 163 -6.74 -19.12 -3.01
N PRO A 164 -6.56 -18.58 -4.24
CA PRO A 164 -5.33 -17.89 -4.61
C PRO A 164 -5.25 -16.55 -3.86
N TYR A 165 -4.08 -16.21 -3.34
CA TYR A 165 -3.91 -15.05 -2.48
C TYR A 165 -2.54 -14.40 -2.65
N GLY A 166 -2.53 -13.09 -2.54
CA GLY A 166 -1.37 -12.26 -2.26
C GLY A 166 -1.82 -10.98 -1.57
N THR A 167 -0.90 -10.26 -0.96
CA THR A 167 -1.22 -8.94 -0.41
C THR A 167 -0.08 -7.96 -0.56
N GLY A 168 -0.43 -6.68 -0.49
CA GLY A 168 0.54 -5.60 -0.37
C GLY A 168 -0.07 -4.34 0.23
N ALA A 169 0.71 -3.28 0.26
CA ALA A 169 0.28 -1.94 0.61
C ALA A 169 0.95 -0.92 -0.32
N HIS A 170 0.38 0.27 -0.48
CA HIS A 170 0.91 1.27 -1.41
C HIS A 170 1.21 2.63 -0.75
N PRO A 171 2.07 2.70 0.28
CA PRO A 171 2.50 3.96 0.85
C PRO A 171 3.42 4.72 -0.13
N TYR A 172 3.30 6.06 -0.13
CA TYR A 172 4.26 6.96 -0.77
C TYR A 172 5.08 7.63 0.32
N LEU A 173 6.36 7.28 0.43
CA LEU A 173 7.27 7.86 1.40
C LEU A 173 7.57 9.32 1.04
N SER A 174 7.63 10.17 2.06
CA SER A 174 8.02 11.56 1.93
C SER A 174 9.07 11.92 2.97
N VAL A 175 9.97 12.82 2.58
CA VAL A 175 10.96 13.45 3.48
C VAL A 175 10.64 14.93 3.71
N GLY A 176 9.44 15.38 3.36
CA GLY A 176 8.98 16.76 3.52
C GLY A 176 9.48 17.74 2.46
N THR A 177 10.06 17.23 1.37
CA THR A 177 10.44 18.02 0.19
C THR A 177 9.29 18.09 -0.82
N PRO A 178 9.25 19.12 -1.70
CA PRO A 178 8.23 19.22 -2.74
C PRO A 178 8.26 18.08 -3.77
N ASP A 179 9.45 17.53 -4.01
CA ASP A 179 9.71 16.40 -4.89
C ASP A 179 10.78 15.47 -4.28
N ILE A 180 10.97 14.31 -4.90
CA ILE A 180 11.94 13.29 -4.46
C ILE A 180 13.30 13.38 -5.16
N ASP A 181 13.52 14.31 -6.10
CA ASP A 181 14.66 14.25 -7.04
C ASP A 181 16.00 14.39 -6.34
N SER A 182 16.05 15.24 -5.32
CA SER A 182 17.24 15.50 -4.51
C SER A 182 17.35 14.61 -3.28
N ALA A 183 16.33 13.78 -3.00
CA ALA A 183 16.36 12.85 -1.88
C ALA A 183 17.33 11.70 -2.16
N PHE A 184 17.88 11.13 -1.09
CA PHE A 184 18.64 9.90 -1.16
C PHE A 184 17.71 8.70 -0.95
N VAL A 185 17.94 7.60 -1.65
CA VAL A 185 17.21 6.34 -1.53
C VAL A 185 18.17 5.16 -1.45
N GLN A 186 17.80 4.16 -0.66
CA GLN A 186 18.41 2.84 -0.63
C GLN A 186 17.30 1.78 -0.62
N ALA A 187 17.39 0.77 -1.48
CA ALA A 187 16.45 -0.35 -1.56
C ALA A 187 17.18 -1.70 -1.58
N PRO A 188 16.63 -2.77 -0.98
CA PRO A 188 17.42 -3.95 -0.61
C PRO A 188 17.44 -5.05 -1.69
N GLY A 189 16.79 -4.86 -2.83
CA GLY A 189 16.63 -5.92 -3.85
C GLY A 189 17.85 -6.09 -4.75
N SER A 190 18.26 -7.33 -4.95
CA SER A 190 19.33 -7.69 -5.91
C SER A 190 18.81 -8.06 -7.30
N ILE A 191 17.50 -8.27 -7.43
CA ILE A 191 16.83 -8.60 -8.69
C ILE A 191 15.68 -7.62 -8.90
N TYR A 192 15.50 -7.14 -10.13
CA TYR A 192 14.30 -6.39 -10.55
C TYR A 192 13.53 -7.15 -11.64
N LEU A 193 12.24 -6.87 -11.73
CA LEU A 193 11.33 -7.46 -12.70
C LEU A 193 11.02 -6.45 -13.82
N PRO A 194 11.73 -6.49 -14.96
CA PRO A 194 11.43 -5.61 -16.09
C PRO A 194 10.00 -5.87 -16.61
N VAL A 195 9.29 -4.79 -16.94
CA VAL A 195 7.90 -4.85 -17.40
C VAL A 195 7.77 -4.54 -18.89
N ASP A 196 6.68 -5.02 -19.50
CA ASP A 196 6.24 -4.61 -20.83
C ASP A 196 5.45 -3.27 -20.80
N GLU A 197 4.92 -2.86 -21.94
CA GLU A 197 4.14 -1.62 -22.08
C GLU A 197 2.85 -1.59 -21.23
N LEU A 198 2.36 -2.77 -20.82
CA LEU A 198 1.17 -2.91 -19.96
C LEU A 198 1.54 -2.99 -18.47
N GLY A 199 2.83 -2.91 -18.13
CA GLY A 199 3.31 -3.03 -16.76
C GLY A 199 3.32 -4.47 -16.24
N ILE A 200 3.40 -5.47 -17.13
CA ILE A 200 3.47 -6.89 -16.76
C ILE A 200 4.92 -7.36 -16.79
N PRO A 201 5.42 -8.05 -15.74
CA PRO A 201 6.76 -8.62 -15.72
C PRO A 201 7.04 -9.55 -16.90
N THR A 202 8.19 -9.34 -17.55
CA THR A 202 8.68 -10.13 -18.69
C THR A 202 9.77 -11.12 -18.29
N GLY A 203 10.18 -11.11 -17.02
CA GLY A 203 11.23 -11.96 -16.47
C GLY A 203 11.87 -11.30 -15.24
N SER A 204 13.11 -11.68 -14.95
CA SER A 204 13.90 -11.16 -13.84
C SER A 204 15.33 -10.85 -14.30
N LYS A 205 15.92 -9.74 -13.83
CA LYS A 205 17.29 -9.36 -14.14
C LYS A 205 18.02 -8.90 -12.87
N PRO A 206 19.34 -9.17 -12.74
CA PRO A 206 20.12 -8.61 -11.65
C PRO A 206 20.18 -7.08 -11.76
N VAL A 207 20.27 -6.39 -10.62
CA VAL A 207 20.38 -4.93 -10.60
C VAL A 207 21.78 -4.44 -10.97
N ASP A 208 22.82 -5.28 -10.87
CA ASP A 208 24.22 -4.93 -11.07
C ASP A 208 24.48 -4.16 -12.37
N GLY A 209 25.10 -2.99 -12.26
CA GLY A 209 25.44 -2.14 -13.41
C GLY A 209 24.25 -1.45 -14.07
N THR A 210 23.06 -1.51 -13.47
CA THR A 210 21.85 -0.83 -13.98
C THR A 210 21.49 0.37 -13.10
N HIS A 211 20.63 1.25 -13.62
CA HIS A 211 20.03 2.34 -12.83
C HIS A 211 18.95 1.84 -11.84
N TYR A 212 18.75 0.52 -11.71
CA TYR A 212 17.95 -0.08 -10.66
C TYR A 212 18.82 -0.54 -9.48
N ASP A 213 20.15 -0.46 -9.56
CA ASP A 213 20.99 -0.75 -8.39
C ASP A 213 20.88 0.39 -7.37
N LEU A 214 20.06 0.15 -6.35
CA LEU A 214 19.82 1.02 -5.20
C LEU A 214 20.26 0.35 -3.89
N ARG A 215 21.05 -0.73 -3.95
CA ARG A 215 21.51 -1.46 -2.75
C ARG A 215 22.40 -0.61 -1.85
N SER A 216 23.09 0.36 -2.44
CA SER A 216 23.73 1.47 -1.73
C SER A 216 22.89 2.73 -1.83
N GLU A 217 23.03 3.60 -0.83
CA GLU A 217 22.37 4.90 -0.82
C GLU A 217 22.81 5.77 -2.02
N GLN A 218 21.84 6.27 -2.77
CA GLN A 218 22.05 7.09 -3.98
C GLN A 218 20.99 8.17 -4.08
N VAL A 219 21.30 9.28 -4.74
CA VAL A 219 20.29 10.30 -5.07
C VAL A 219 19.29 9.70 -6.06
N VAL A 220 17.99 9.94 -5.85
CA VAL A 220 16.94 9.48 -6.78
C VAL A 220 17.20 10.06 -8.18
N GLY A 221 17.44 11.37 -8.27
CA GLY A 221 17.78 12.08 -9.49
C GLY A 221 16.71 11.90 -10.57
N GLU A 222 17.12 11.83 -11.84
CA GLU A 222 16.21 11.67 -12.98
C GLU A 222 15.71 10.23 -13.18
N ARG A 223 15.95 9.31 -12.22
CA ARG A 223 15.52 7.92 -12.35
C ARG A 223 14.01 7.84 -12.44
N GLN A 224 13.54 7.07 -13.42
CA GLN A 224 12.15 6.66 -13.55
C GLN A 224 12.09 5.18 -13.23
N ILE A 225 11.46 4.83 -12.12
CA ILE A 225 11.35 3.47 -11.61
C ILE A 225 9.88 3.18 -11.41
N ASP A 226 9.43 2.07 -11.98
CA ASP A 226 8.10 1.49 -11.85
C ASP A 226 8.28 -0.03 -12.07
N VAL A 227 9.06 -0.63 -11.15
CA VAL A 227 9.40 -2.06 -11.20
C VAL A 227 9.43 -2.69 -9.80
N ALA A 228 9.06 -3.96 -9.75
CA ALA A 228 9.20 -4.81 -8.58
C ALA A 228 10.64 -5.29 -8.40
N TYR A 229 11.12 -5.23 -7.17
CA TYR A 229 12.37 -5.82 -6.69
C TYR A 229 12.08 -7.10 -5.93
N THR A 230 13.01 -8.06 -6.00
CA THR A 230 13.03 -9.29 -5.21
C THR A 230 14.47 -9.66 -4.85
N ASP A 231 14.67 -10.83 -4.22
CA ASP A 231 15.95 -11.20 -3.61
C ASP A 231 16.43 -10.12 -2.63
N LEU A 232 15.55 -9.85 -1.65
CA LEU A 232 15.69 -8.73 -0.73
C LEU A 232 16.74 -9.06 0.34
N HIS A 233 17.78 -8.22 0.44
CA HIS A 233 18.74 -8.30 1.52
C HIS A 233 18.07 -7.94 2.86
N ARG A 234 18.20 -8.83 3.84
CA ARG A 234 17.59 -8.70 5.17
C ARG A 234 18.67 -8.47 6.22
N GLY A 235 18.35 -7.65 7.22
CA GLY A 235 19.19 -7.49 8.41
C GLY A 235 19.14 -8.72 9.31
N GLU A 236 19.92 -8.70 10.40
CA GLU A 236 19.96 -9.78 11.40
C GLU A 236 18.60 -10.04 12.07
N ASP A 237 17.71 -9.04 12.06
CA ASP A 237 16.34 -9.14 12.56
C ASP A 237 15.34 -9.72 11.55
N GLY A 238 15.82 -10.21 10.41
CA GLY A 238 15.01 -10.80 9.35
C GLY A 238 14.25 -9.78 8.49
N ARG A 239 14.43 -8.47 8.72
CA ARG A 239 13.69 -7.43 8.00
C ARG A 239 14.47 -6.88 6.81
N ALA A 240 13.78 -6.70 5.68
CA ALA A 240 14.26 -5.92 4.56
C ALA A 240 13.78 -4.47 4.71
N ARG A 241 14.57 -3.50 4.21
CA ARG A 241 14.35 -2.07 4.45
C ARG A 241 14.58 -1.24 3.21
N VAL A 242 13.69 -0.27 2.98
CA VAL A 242 13.90 0.84 2.04
C VAL A 242 14.06 2.10 2.87
N ARG A 243 15.11 2.88 2.59
CA ARG A 243 15.40 4.13 3.28
C ARG A 243 15.33 5.28 2.31
N MET A 244 14.75 6.38 2.75
CA MET A 244 14.75 7.65 2.04
C MET A 244 15.18 8.76 2.99
N LEU A 245 16.14 9.59 2.56
CA LEU A 245 16.67 10.70 3.36
C LEU A 245 16.49 12.03 2.62
N ALA A 246 16.23 13.09 3.40
CA ALA A 246 16.23 14.45 2.90
C ALA A 246 17.62 14.83 2.31
N PRO A 247 17.70 15.81 1.40
CA PRO A 247 18.96 16.21 0.77
C PRO A 247 20.03 16.67 1.77
N ASP A 248 19.61 17.31 2.85
CA ASP A 248 20.48 17.75 3.97
C ASP A 248 20.73 16.65 5.01
N ARG A 249 20.08 15.49 4.86
CA ARG A 249 20.11 14.32 5.76
C ARG A 249 19.64 14.61 7.19
N ALA A 250 18.97 15.75 7.42
CA ALA A 250 18.45 16.10 8.74
C ALA A 250 17.20 15.28 9.10
N ALA A 251 16.53 14.70 8.10
CA ALA A 251 15.36 13.85 8.26
C ALA A 251 15.37 12.66 7.29
N GLY A 252 14.58 11.65 7.63
CA GLY A 252 14.36 10.50 6.74
C GLY A 252 13.16 9.66 7.13
N VAL A 253 12.99 8.59 6.38
CA VAL A 253 11.94 7.58 6.58
C VAL A 253 12.48 6.21 6.16
N GLU A 254 12.23 5.20 6.98
CA GLU A 254 12.51 3.81 6.70
C GLU A 254 11.19 3.04 6.61
N LEU A 255 10.94 2.37 5.48
CA LEU A 255 9.94 1.32 5.40
C LEU A 255 10.63 -0.02 5.61
N TRP A 256 10.11 -0.83 6.54
CA TRP A 256 10.59 -2.18 6.78
C TRP A 256 9.50 -3.21 6.52
N VAL A 257 9.91 -4.42 6.15
CA VAL A 257 9.02 -5.56 5.94
C VAL A 257 9.57 -6.82 6.61
N ASP A 258 8.66 -7.66 7.10
CA ASP A 258 9.00 -9.01 7.58
C ASP A 258 9.29 -9.98 6.42
N GLU A 259 9.49 -11.26 6.75
CA GLU A 259 9.83 -12.31 5.79
C GLU A 259 8.69 -12.67 4.83
N ALA A 260 7.43 -12.38 5.18
CA ALA A 260 6.28 -12.70 4.32
C ALA A 260 6.25 -11.85 3.04
N TYR A 261 6.82 -10.63 3.10
CA TYR A 261 6.98 -9.77 1.94
C TYR A 261 8.26 -10.09 1.17
N SER A 262 8.12 -10.82 0.06
CA SER A 262 9.25 -11.23 -0.81
C SER A 262 9.55 -10.25 -1.94
N TYR A 263 8.70 -9.23 -2.12
CA TYR A 263 8.80 -8.26 -3.20
C TYR A 263 8.58 -6.83 -2.69
N LEU A 264 9.23 -5.86 -3.33
CA LEU A 264 9.03 -4.43 -3.11
C LEU A 264 8.88 -3.73 -4.47
N GLU A 265 7.73 -3.12 -4.75
CA GLU A 265 7.63 -2.18 -5.87
C GLU A 265 8.31 -0.88 -5.46
N ILE A 266 9.15 -0.33 -6.34
CA ILE A 266 9.63 1.04 -6.20
C ILE A 266 9.04 1.84 -7.35
N PHE A 267 8.27 2.86 -7.01
CA PHE A 267 7.58 3.71 -7.96
C PHE A 267 7.90 5.18 -7.74
N THR A 268 8.58 5.82 -8.69
CA THR A 268 8.96 7.24 -8.59
C THR A 268 7.83 8.20 -8.98
N GLY A 269 6.66 7.70 -9.38
CA GLY A 269 5.48 8.55 -9.60
C GLY A 269 5.39 9.18 -11.00
N ASP A 270 6.32 8.90 -11.92
CA ASP A 270 6.42 9.60 -13.22
C ASP A 270 5.18 9.42 -14.11
N THR A 271 4.53 8.27 -14.00
CA THR A 271 3.37 7.89 -14.83
C THR A 271 2.03 8.28 -14.20
N LEU A 272 2.02 8.95 -13.04
CA LEU A 272 0.78 9.35 -12.39
C LEU A 272 -0.07 10.24 -13.34
N PRO A 273 -1.39 9.99 -13.44
CA PRO A 273 -2.27 10.76 -14.31
C PRO A 273 -2.34 12.24 -13.94
N GLN A 274 -2.19 12.58 -12.66
CA GLN A 274 -2.18 13.95 -12.15
C GLN A 274 -0.75 14.51 -12.21
N PRO A 275 -0.41 15.45 -13.12
CA PRO A 275 0.97 15.92 -13.26
C PRO A 275 1.52 16.56 -11.98
N ALA A 276 0.68 17.25 -11.20
CA ALA A 276 1.05 17.87 -9.94
C ALA A 276 1.42 16.88 -8.82
N ARG A 277 1.11 15.58 -9.00
CA ARG A 277 1.46 14.51 -8.05
C ARG A 277 2.74 13.78 -8.43
N ARG A 278 3.22 13.92 -9.66
CA ARG A 278 4.39 13.18 -10.13
C ARG A 278 5.58 13.49 -9.25
N ARG A 279 6.25 12.45 -8.76
CA ARG A 279 7.50 12.54 -8.00
C ARG A 279 7.40 13.33 -6.69
N THR A 280 6.19 13.55 -6.16
CA THR A 280 5.97 14.21 -4.85
C THR A 280 6.22 13.28 -3.65
N GLY A 281 6.24 11.98 -3.89
CA GLY A 281 6.62 10.93 -2.94
C GLY A 281 7.13 9.70 -3.67
N LEU A 282 7.85 8.84 -2.95
CA LEU A 282 8.36 7.57 -3.48
C LEU A 282 7.40 6.44 -3.09
N GLY A 283 6.72 5.85 -4.07
CA GLY A 283 5.95 4.63 -3.88
C GLY A 283 6.89 3.50 -3.46
N VAL A 284 6.66 2.92 -2.29
CA VAL A 284 7.40 1.76 -1.78
C VAL A 284 6.39 0.72 -1.36
N GLU A 285 6.10 -0.23 -2.24
CA GLU A 285 4.97 -1.14 -2.07
C GLU A 285 5.46 -2.51 -1.60
N PRO A 286 5.30 -2.86 -0.30
CA PRO A 286 5.53 -4.22 0.15
C PRO A 286 4.53 -5.17 -0.51
N MET A 287 5.01 -6.26 -1.12
CA MET A 287 4.19 -7.26 -1.80
C MET A 287 4.62 -8.68 -1.44
N THR A 288 3.66 -9.55 -1.12
CA THR A 288 3.95 -10.96 -0.82
C THR A 288 4.19 -11.78 -2.08
N CYS A 289 3.68 -11.31 -3.22
CA CYS A 289 3.81 -11.96 -4.52
C CYS A 289 4.21 -10.96 -5.60
N ALA A 290 4.76 -11.45 -6.71
CA ALA A 290 5.10 -10.62 -7.86
C ALA A 290 3.83 -10.04 -8.53
N PRO A 291 3.95 -8.98 -9.34
CA PRO A 291 2.88 -8.62 -10.26
C PRO A 291 2.48 -9.81 -11.14
N ASN A 292 1.18 -9.93 -11.42
CA ASN A 292 0.57 -11.00 -12.20
C ASN A 292 0.75 -12.42 -11.60
N ALA A 293 0.97 -12.52 -10.28
CA ALA A 293 1.19 -13.80 -9.58
C ALA A 293 0.09 -14.84 -9.76
N PHE A 294 -1.16 -14.44 -10.02
CA PHE A 294 -2.25 -15.39 -10.28
C PHE A 294 -2.03 -16.18 -11.58
N ASN A 295 -1.23 -15.64 -12.50
CA ASN A 295 -0.85 -16.30 -13.75
C ASN A 295 0.58 -16.85 -13.72
N SER A 296 1.53 -16.15 -13.10
CA SER A 296 2.94 -16.59 -13.04
C SER A 296 3.23 -17.59 -11.91
N GLY A 297 2.42 -17.60 -10.85
CA GLY A 297 2.64 -18.38 -9.62
C GLY A 297 3.72 -17.82 -8.70
N HIS A 298 4.44 -16.76 -9.09
CA HIS A 298 5.57 -16.24 -8.32
C HIS A 298 5.12 -15.58 -7.00
N GLY A 299 5.43 -16.23 -5.88
CA GLY A 299 5.00 -15.82 -4.55
C GLY A 299 3.50 -15.98 -4.30
N LEU A 300 2.77 -16.66 -5.20
CA LEU A 300 1.33 -16.89 -5.03
C LEU A 300 1.09 -17.78 -3.80
N ILE A 301 0.31 -17.29 -2.85
CA ILE A 301 -0.11 -18.04 -1.68
C ILE A 301 -1.40 -18.79 -2.03
N THR A 302 -1.49 -20.04 -1.61
CA THR A 302 -2.75 -20.78 -1.62
C THR A 302 -3.25 -20.85 -0.19
N LEU A 303 -4.44 -20.33 0.08
CA LEU A 303 -5.10 -20.48 1.37
C LEU A 303 -6.11 -21.63 1.27
N GLU A 304 -5.84 -22.74 1.94
CA GLU A 304 -6.80 -23.82 2.13
C GLU A 304 -7.98 -23.36 3.01
N PRO A 305 -9.16 -24.01 2.96
CA PRO A 305 -10.29 -23.64 3.82
C PRO A 305 -9.90 -23.61 5.31
N GLY A 306 -10.13 -22.47 5.96
CA GLY A 306 -9.75 -22.21 7.35
C GLY A 306 -8.30 -21.75 7.55
N GLU A 307 -7.46 -21.74 6.52
CA GLU A 307 -6.09 -21.28 6.60
C GLU A 307 -6.02 -19.74 6.62
N SER A 308 -5.07 -19.24 7.40
CA SER A 308 -4.77 -17.81 7.52
C SER A 308 -3.35 -17.51 7.08
N HIS A 309 -3.17 -16.38 6.41
CA HIS A 309 -1.86 -15.79 6.17
C HIS A 309 -1.77 -14.42 6.85
N THR A 310 -0.59 -14.10 7.39
CA THR A 310 -0.29 -12.82 8.02
C THR A 310 1.01 -12.26 7.48
N ALA A 311 1.05 -10.96 7.21
CA ALA A 311 2.27 -10.24 6.84
C ALA A 311 2.33 -8.89 7.56
N THR A 312 3.55 -8.46 7.91
CA THR A 312 3.79 -7.27 8.71
C THR A 312 4.83 -6.37 8.05
N TRP A 313 4.50 -5.08 7.96
CA TRP A 313 5.41 -4.04 7.52
C TRP A 313 5.27 -2.82 8.44
N GLY A 314 6.16 -1.85 8.31
CA GLY A 314 6.06 -0.64 9.10
C GLY A 314 6.87 0.52 8.53
N ILE A 315 6.65 1.70 9.11
CA ILE A 315 7.31 2.94 8.74
C ILE A 315 7.85 3.62 9.99
N ASN A 316 9.15 3.87 9.97
CA ASN A 316 9.87 4.55 11.04
C ASN A 316 10.37 5.91 10.53
N PRO A 317 10.03 7.04 11.19
CA PRO A 317 10.64 8.32 10.90
C PRO A 317 12.08 8.36 11.44
N TYR A 318 13.00 8.95 10.67
CA TYR A 318 14.41 9.18 11.02
C TYR A 318 14.63 10.70 11.21
N PRO A 319 15.50 11.19 12.13
CA PRO A 319 16.60 10.52 12.83
C PRO A 319 16.33 10.07 14.27
N ASP A 320 15.08 9.88 14.69
CA ASP A 320 14.72 9.54 16.08
C ASP A 320 15.10 8.10 16.53
N LEU A 321 16.07 7.48 15.85
CA LEU A 321 16.85 6.34 16.35
C LEU A 321 18.15 6.88 16.95
N GLN A 322 18.10 7.37 18.20
CA GLN A 322 19.28 7.42 19.06
C GLN A 322 19.38 6.14 19.88
#